data_AF-A0A5K0UYQ0-F1
#
_entry.id   AF-A0A5K0UYQ0-F1
#
_cell.length_a   1.000
_cell.length_b   1.000
_cell.length_c   1.000
_cell.angle_alpha   90.00
_cell.angle_beta   90.00
_cell.angle_gamma   90.00
#
_symmetry.space_group_name_H-M   'P 1'
#
loop_
_entity.id
_entity.type
_entity.pdbx_description
1 polymer ?
#
loop_
_entity_poly.entity_id
_entity_poly.type
_entity_poly.pdbx_seq_one_letter_code
_entity_poly.pdbx_strand_id
1 'polypeptide(L)' 'LKALPNMPALELLEARNCGSLEQLPQDLPVLKRLKVYASNKLKTIANMPALESFEVKDCGGLQKLADMLLSSHW' A
#
# COMPACT_ATOMS: atom_id res chain seq x y z
N LEU A 1 9.94 9.41 7.50
CA LEU A 1 8.83 10.01 6.73
C LEU A 1 7.52 9.37 7.18
N LYS A 2 6.48 10.15 7.47
CA LYS A 2 5.19 9.61 7.97
C LYS A 2 4.19 9.28 6.86
N ALA A 3 4.21 10.04 5.78
CA ALA A 3 3.37 9.84 4.60
C ALA A 3 4.19 10.10 3.34
N LEU A 4 3.88 9.39 2.27
CA LEU A 4 4.50 9.59 0.96
C LEU A 4 3.75 10.70 0.20
N PRO A 5 4.46 11.49 -0.64
CA PRO A 5 3.80 12.45 -1.51
C PRO A 5 2.93 11.74 -2.55
N ASN A 6 1.95 12.46 -3.11
CA ASN A 6 1.12 11.93 -4.18
C ASN A 6 1.94 11.73 -5.46
N MET A 7 1.81 10.56 -6.09
CA MET A 7 2.59 10.19 -7.28
C MET A 7 1.67 9.48 -8.30
N PRO A 8 0.85 10.23 -9.06
CA PRO A 8 -0.22 9.66 -9.87
C PRO A 8 0.28 8.79 -11.04
N ALA A 9 1.56 8.90 -11.40
CA ALA A 9 2.21 8.11 -12.45
C ALA A 9 3.02 6.92 -11.89
N LEU A 10 2.94 6.64 -10.58
CA LEU A 10 3.74 5.59 -9.96
C LEU A 10 3.17 4.20 -10.29
N GLU A 11 3.96 3.37 -10.98
CA GLU A 11 3.56 1.99 -11.32
C GLU A 11 4.02 0.94 -10.30
N LEU A 12 5.07 1.23 -9.53
CA LEU A 12 5.61 0.35 -8.51
C LEU A 12 5.92 1.13 -7.23
N LEU A 13 5.41 0.64 -6.11
CA LEU A 13 5.74 1.14 -4.78
C LEU A 13 6.31 0.01 -3.92
N GLU A 14 7.53 0.21 -3.44
CA GLU A 14 8.18 -0.70 -2.51
C GLU A 14 8.62 0.04 -1.25
N ALA A 15 8.09 -0.37 -0.10
CA ALA A 15 8.41 0.17 1.20
C ALA A 15 8.95 -0.93 2.11
N ARG A 16 10.24 -0.85 2.47
CA ARG A 16 10.89 -1.78 3.41
C ARG A 16 11.32 -1.06 4.66
N ASN A 17 11.14 -1.70 5.82
CA ASN A 17 11.60 -1.20 7.12
C ASN A 17 11.12 0.23 7.42
N CYS A 18 9.94 0.61 6.92
CA CYS A 18 9.40 1.94 7.06
C CYS A 18 8.66 2.08 8.41
N GLY A 19 9.41 2.02 9.51
CA GLY A 19 8.88 2.03 10.88
C GLY A 19 8.19 3.34 11.30
N SER A 20 8.24 4.38 10.46
CA SER A 20 7.51 5.65 10.65
C SER A 20 6.39 5.88 9.64
N LEU A 21 6.27 5.04 8.60
CA LEU A 21 5.28 5.22 7.55
C LEU A 21 3.92 4.79 8.11
N GLU A 22 3.00 5.75 8.20
CA GLU A 22 1.68 5.54 8.78
C GLU A 22 0.62 5.32 7.70
N GLN A 23 0.82 5.89 6.51
CA GLN A 23 -0.15 5.95 5.43
C GLN A 23 0.53 5.98 4.05
N LEU A 24 -0.07 5.29 3.09
CA LEU A 24 0.24 5.42 1.66
C LEU A 24 -0.56 6.57 1.03
N PRO A 25 -0.15 7.09 -0.15
CA PRO A 25 -0.95 8.03 -0.90
C PRO A 25 -2.31 7.42 -1.21
N GLN A 26 -3.37 8.24 -1.16
CA GLN A 26 -4.73 7.76 -1.39
C GLN A 26 -5.04 7.49 -2.86
N ASP A 27 -4.26 8.05 -3.78
CA ASP A 27 -4.59 8.11 -5.20
C ASP A 27 -3.37 7.73 -6.05
N LEU A 28 -3.20 6.41 -6.29
CA LEU A 28 -2.19 5.90 -7.23
C LEU A 28 -2.91 5.11 -8.33
N PRO A 29 -3.55 5.80 -9.29
CA PRO A 29 -4.50 5.20 -10.23
C PRO A 29 -3.84 4.23 -11.22
N VAL A 30 -2.52 4.33 -11.42
CA VAL A 30 -1.74 3.46 -12.33
C VAL A 30 -0.82 2.49 -11.59
N LEU A 31 -0.93 2.40 -10.25
CA LEU A 31 -0.06 1.53 -9.47
C LEU A 31 -0.38 0.06 -9.73
N LYS A 32 0.55 -0.65 -10.34
CA LYS A 32 0.42 -2.07 -10.69
C LYS A 32 0.97 -2.98 -9.61
N ARG A 33 2.03 -2.55 -8.90
CA ARG A 33 2.75 -3.37 -7.92
C ARG A 33 2.97 -2.64 -6.62
N LEU A 34 2.51 -3.23 -5.52
CA LEU A 34 2.69 -2.71 -4.17
C LEU A 34 3.34 -3.77 -3.28
N LYS A 35 4.49 -3.42 -2.70
CA LYS A 35 5.24 -4.28 -1.79
C LYS A 35 5.56 -3.54 -0.50
N VAL A 36 5.08 -4.04 0.63
CA VAL A 36 5.37 -3.45 1.95
C VAL A 36 5.92 -4.52 2.89
N TYR A 37 7.08 -4.25 3.48
CA TYR A 37 7.74 -5.15 4.42
C TYR A 37 8.13 -4.41 5.69
N ALA A 38 7.93 -5.05 6.84
CA ALA A 38 8.41 -4.56 8.15
C ALA A 38 8.00 -3.11 8.46
N SER A 39 6.76 -2.73 8.11
CA SER A 39 6.23 -1.37 8.27
C SER A 39 5.11 -1.35 9.31
N ASN A 40 5.50 -1.52 10.57
CA ASN A 40 4.59 -1.73 11.70
C ASN A 40 3.68 -0.55 12.05
N LYS A 41 3.95 0.65 11.54
CA LYS A 41 3.07 1.82 11.75
C LYS A 41 2.09 2.05 10.62
N LEU A 42 2.21 1.32 9.50
CA LEU A 42 1.31 1.48 8.38
C LEU A 42 -0.06 0.94 8.77
N LYS A 43 -1.07 1.82 8.84
CA LYS A 43 -2.41 1.44 9.34
C LYS A 43 -3.38 1.09 8.23
N THR A 44 -3.24 1.77 7.09
CA THR A 44 -4.21 1.73 5.99
C THR A 44 -3.50 1.71 4.65
N ILE A 45 -4.04 0.90 3.74
CA ILE A 45 -3.68 0.89 2.33
C ILE A 45 -4.92 1.32 1.56
N ALA A 46 -4.79 2.38 0.77
CA ALA A 46 -5.89 2.92 -0.03
C ALA A 46 -6.23 2.01 -1.21
N ASN A 47 -7.39 2.24 -1.82
CA ASN A 47 -7.83 1.50 -3.00
C ASN A 47 -6.95 1.86 -4.21
N MET A 48 -6.36 0.86 -4.85
CA MET A 48 -5.46 1.03 -6.01
C MET A 48 -6.07 0.32 -7.22
N PRO A 49 -6.88 0.99 -8.06
CA PRO A 49 -7.74 0.32 -9.04
C PRO A 49 -6.98 -0.48 -10.12
N ALA A 50 -5.72 -0.13 -10.40
CA ALA A 50 -4.87 -0.82 -11.38
C ALA A 50 -3.91 -1.85 -10.76
N LEU A 51 -4.08 -2.19 -9.47
CA LEU A 51 -3.13 -3.06 -8.77
C LEU A 51 -3.27 -4.51 -9.22
N GLU A 52 -2.21 -5.01 -9.84
CA GLU A 52 -2.11 -6.37 -10.34
C GLU A 52 -1.41 -7.30 -9.32
N SER A 53 -0.52 -6.75 -8.49
CA SER A 53 0.25 -7.51 -7.52
C SER A 53 0.41 -6.76 -6.20
N PHE A 54 0.15 -7.48 -5.11
CA PHE A 54 0.20 -6.96 -3.76
C PHE A 54 0.94 -7.93 -2.83
N GLU A 55 1.93 -7.42 -2.10
CA GLU A 55 2.64 -8.20 -1.08
C GLU A 55 2.82 -7.37 0.19
N VAL A 56 2.31 -7.87 1.32
CA VAL A 56 2.55 -7.28 2.64
C VAL A 56 3.05 -8.35 3.60
N LYS A 57 4.19 -8.08 4.22
CA LYS A 57 4.79 -8.95 5.24
C LYS A 57 5.26 -8.15 6.44
N ASP A 58 5.16 -8.75 7.62
CA ASP A 58 5.64 -8.18 8.88
C ASP A 58 5.16 -6.74 9.13
N CYS A 59 3.90 -6.43 8.76
CA CYS A 59 3.28 -5.12 8.98
C CYS A 59 2.22 -5.23 10.07
N GLY A 60 2.64 -5.35 11.33
CA GLY A 60 1.74 -5.66 12.46
C GLY A 60 0.71 -4.58 12.80
N GLY A 61 0.87 -3.35 12.29
CA GLY A 61 -0.07 -2.24 12.50
C GLY A 61 -1.13 -2.09 11.42
N LEU A 62 -1.12 -2.94 10.37
CA LEU A 62 -2.05 -2.83 9.27
C LEU A 62 -3.44 -3.33 9.70
N GLN A 63 -4.39 -2.41 9.82
CA GLN A 63 -5.73 -2.70 10.33
C GLN A 63 -6.78 -2.79 9.21
N LYS A 64 -6.55 -2.07 8.11
CA LYS A 64 -7.50 -2.01 7.00
C LYS A 64 -6.75 -2.14 5.68
N LEU A 65 -6.89 -3.30 5.06
CA LEU A 65 -6.78 -3.44 3.61
C LEU A 65 -8.11 -2.88 3.08
N ALA A 66 -8.10 -1.73 2.42
CA ALA A 66 -9.32 -1.24 1.78
C ALA A 66 -9.89 -2.34 0.87
N ASP A 67 -11.21 -2.30 0.63
CA ASP A 67 -12.11 -3.27 -0.05
C ASP A 67 -11.67 -3.88 -1.40
N MET A 68 -10.40 -3.76 -1.81
CA MET A 68 -9.77 -4.37 -2.98
C MET A 68 -10.00 -5.88 -3.11
N LEU A 69 -10.16 -6.59 -1.98
CA LEU A 69 -10.44 -8.03 -1.96
C LEU A 69 -11.91 -8.38 -2.22
N LEU A 70 -12.85 -7.42 -2.20
CA LEU A 70 -14.26 -7.70 -2.48
C LEU A 70 -14.60 -7.75 -3.97
N SER A 71 -13.64 -7.48 -4.87
CA SER A 71 -13.87 -7.46 -6.33
C SER A 71 -13.09 -8.52 -7.12
N SER A 72 -12.18 -9.25 -6.49
CA SER A 72 -11.34 -10.23 -7.18
C SER A 72 -11.62 -11.64 -6.67
N HIS A 73 -12.24 -12.47 -7.52
CA HIS A 73 -12.39 -13.92 -7.34
C HIS A 73 -11.02 -14.63 -7.35
N TRP A 74 -10.25 -14.62 -6.25
CA TRP A 74 -9.11 -15.53 -6.03
C TRP A 74 -8.90 -15.77 -4.53
#